data_AF-Q0MWV6-F1
#
_entry.id   AF-Q0MWV6-F1
#
_cell.length_a   1.000
_cell.length_b   1.000
_cell.length_c   1.000
_cell.angle_alpha   90.00
_cell.angle_beta   90.00
_cell.angle_gamma   90.00
#
_symmetry.space_group_name_H-M   'P 1'
#
loop_
_entity.id
_entity.type
_entity.pdbx_description
1 polymer ?
#
loop_
_entity_poly.entity_id
_entity_poly.type
_entity_poly.pdbx_seq_one_letter_code
_entity_poly.pdbx_strand_id
1 'polypeptide(L)'
;TVRGMMYYRKALELQAFLDMAKDDDLMEGYKAIELNEDQMKGERSLWAQCQAVADMKFTYVVSCQQYGIQKRSGDARAQNVLRLMTEYPSLRVAYIDEVEEPSKDATKKINHKVYYSALVKAMPNSNASETGQNLDQVIYKIKLPGPAILGEGKPENQNHAIIFTRGEGLQTIDMNQENY
;
A
#
# COMPACT_ATOMS: atom_id res chain seq x y z
N THR A 1 -3.61 -13.30 -6.20
CA THR A 1 -3.53 -13.12 -4.73
C THR A 1 -2.42 -12.12 -4.40
N VAL A 2 -2.50 -11.39 -3.27
CA VAL A 2 -1.47 -10.39 -2.88
C VAL A 2 -0.08 -11.02 -2.82
N ARG A 3 0.07 -12.14 -2.10
CA ARG A 3 1.33 -12.88 -1.99
C ARG A 3 1.95 -13.22 -3.35
N GLY A 4 1.14 -13.63 -4.32
CA GLY A 4 1.60 -13.93 -5.68
C GLY A 4 2.22 -12.72 -6.38
N MET A 5 1.57 -11.55 -6.29
CA MET A 5 2.10 -10.31 -6.85
C MET A 5 3.38 -9.86 -6.15
N MET A 6 3.52 -10.14 -4.86
CA MET A 6 4.72 -9.76 -4.10
C MET A 6 5.96 -10.60 -4.45
N TYR A 7 5.82 -11.69 -5.22
CA TYR A 7 6.98 -12.38 -5.79
C TYR A 7 7.73 -11.54 -6.82
N TYR A 8 7.08 -10.59 -7.50
CA TYR A 8 7.78 -9.64 -8.38
C TYR A 8 8.78 -8.80 -7.58
N ARG A 9 8.38 -8.32 -6.41
CA ARG A 9 9.27 -7.59 -5.51
C ARG A 9 10.46 -8.45 -5.07
N LYS A 10 10.20 -9.69 -4.63
CA LYS A 10 11.27 -10.61 -4.21
C LYS A 10 12.25 -10.94 -5.34
N ALA A 11 11.75 -11.09 -6.56
CA ALA A 11 12.59 -11.30 -7.73
C ALA A 11 13.48 -10.07 -8.01
N LEU A 12 12.95 -8.86 -7.87
CA LEU A 12 13.71 -7.62 -8.02
C LEU A 12 14.77 -7.45 -6.92
N GLU A 13 14.48 -7.83 -5.69
CA GLU A 13 15.47 -7.84 -4.59
C GLU A 13 16.62 -8.81 -4.88
N LEU A 14 16.29 -10.03 -5.31
CA LEU A 14 17.30 -11.03 -5.69
C LEU A 14 18.14 -10.55 -6.88
N GLN A 15 17.51 -9.94 -7.88
CA GLN A 15 18.23 -9.39 -9.02
C GLN A 15 19.16 -8.25 -8.58
N ALA A 16 18.67 -7.31 -7.77
CA ALA A 16 19.50 -6.23 -7.23
C ALA A 16 20.68 -6.76 -6.42
N PHE A 17 20.47 -7.84 -5.65
CA PHE A 17 21.56 -8.53 -4.95
C PHE A 17 22.60 -9.07 -5.93
N LEU A 18 22.19 -9.81 -6.96
CA LEU A 18 23.13 -10.37 -7.94
C LEU A 18 23.91 -9.27 -8.70
N ASP A 19 23.30 -8.10 -8.91
CA ASP A 19 23.94 -6.97 -9.58
C ASP A 19 24.93 -6.20 -8.66
N MET A 20 24.73 -6.24 -7.33
CA MET A 20 25.45 -5.40 -6.37
C MET A 20 26.40 -6.17 -5.44
N ALA A 21 26.19 -7.48 -5.28
CA ALA A 21 26.96 -8.34 -4.39
C ALA A 21 28.40 -8.49 -4.86
N LYS A 22 29.32 -8.60 -3.88
CA LYS A 22 30.71 -8.99 -4.15
C LYS A 22 30.86 -10.51 -4.04
N ASP A 23 32.01 -11.03 -4.44
CA ASP A 23 32.30 -12.47 -4.41
C ASP A 23 32.04 -13.10 -3.03
N ASP A 24 32.44 -12.43 -1.93
CA ASP A 24 32.19 -12.92 -0.57
C ASP A 24 30.68 -12.99 -0.25
N ASP A 25 29.91 -11.95 -0.62
CA ASP A 25 28.46 -11.91 -0.43
C ASP A 25 27.75 -13.01 -1.24
N LEU A 26 28.22 -13.26 -2.47
CA LEU A 26 27.70 -14.32 -3.34
C LEU A 26 27.95 -15.72 -2.78
N MET A 27 29.12 -15.92 -2.15
CA MET A 27 29.47 -17.19 -1.50
C MET A 27 28.63 -17.45 -0.24
N GLU A 28 28.31 -16.42 0.55
CA GLU A 28 27.36 -16.53 1.66
C GLU A 28 25.91 -16.70 1.17
N GLY A 29 25.59 -16.06 0.05
CA GLY A 29 24.31 -16.18 -0.66
C GLY A 29 23.21 -15.26 -0.13
N TYR A 30 22.21 -15.03 -0.98
CA TYR A 30 21.10 -14.10 -0.74
C TYR A 30 20.38 -14.29 0.61
N LYS A 31 20.14 -15.54 1.03
CA LYS A 31 19.44 -15.82 2.28
C LYS A 31 20.23 -15.39 3.52
N ALA A 32 21.56 -15.38 3.45
CA ALA A 32 22.39 -14.96 4.57
C ALA A 32 22.22 -13.45 4.85
N ILE A 33 22.19 -12.64 3.80
CA ILE A 33 22.01 -11.18 3.94
C ILE A 33 20.57 -10.79 4.30
N GLU A 34 19.56 -11.56 3.88
CA GLU A 34 18.15 -11.38 4.28
C GLU A 34 17.97 -11.62 5.78
N LEU A 35 18.69 -12.60 6.35
CA LEU A 35 18.61 -12.96 7.77
C LEU A 35 19.51 -12.09 8.67
N ASN A 36 20.51 -11.42 8.10
CA ASN A 36 21.48 -10.58 8.82
C ASN A 36 21.01 -9.12 9.01
N GLU A 37 19.71 -8.82 8.83
CA GLU A 37 19.12 -7.48 9.06
C GLU A 37 19.54 -6.87 10.42
N ASP A 38 19.71 -7.69 11.45
CA ASP A 38 19.94 -7.24 12.83
C ASP A 38 21.42 -7.00 13.23
N GLN A 39 22.41 -7.53 12.48
CA GLN A 39 23.78 -7.61 13.00
C GLN A 39 24.79 -6.62 12.41
N MET A 40 24.48 -5.91 11.32
CA MET A 40 25.45 -5.01 10.68
C MET A 40 24.81 -3.72 10.16
N LYS A 41 24.97 -2.63 10.94
CA LYS A 41 24.98 -1.21 10.53
C LYS A 41 23.80 -0.76 9.64
N GLY A 42 22.88 0.00 10.25
CA GLY A 42 21.69 0.58 9.62
C GLY A 42 21.89 1.31 8.29
N GLU A 43 20.79 1.46 7.55
CA GLU A 43 20.58 2.19 6.28
C GLU A 43 21.57 1.94 5.12
N ARG A 44 22.72 1.29 5.32
CA ARG A 44 23.77 1.06 4.31
C ARG A 44 24.11 -0.42 4.07
N SER A 45 23.40 -1.37 4.68
CA SER A 45 23.61 -2.79 4.39
C SER A 45 23.30 -3.09 2.92
N LEU A 46 23.96 -4.09 2.34
CA LEU A 46 23.69 -4.53 0.97
C LEU A 46 22.20 -4.87 0.78
N TRP A 47 21.62 -5.50 1.81
CA TRP A 47 20.20 -5.80 1.86
C TRP A 47 19.31 -4.56 1.76
N ALA A 48 19.56 -3.52 2.57
CA ALA A 48 18.81 -2.27 2.51
C ALA A 48 18.93 -1.59 1.14
N GLN A 49 20.09 -1.70 0.49
CA GLN A 49 20.29 -1.20 -0.88
C GLN A 49 19.45 -2.00 -1.90
N CYS A 50 19.41 -3.33 -1.79
CA CYS A 50 18.58 -4.18 -2.64
C CYS A 50 17.08 -3.87 -2.48
N GLN A 51 16.62 -3.70 -1.23
CA GLN A 51 15.26 -3.30 -0.92
C GLN A 51 14.92 -1.93 -1.53
N ALA A 52 15.82 -0.96 -1.42
CA ALA A 52 15.64 0.37 -2.01
C ALA A 52 15.49 0.30 -3.54
N VAL A 53 16.29 -0.53 -4.22
CA VAL A 53 16.16 -0.77 -5.67
C VAL A 53 14.79 -1.39 -6.00
N ALA A 54 14.37 -2.42 -5.26
CA ALA A 54 13.07 -3.05 -5.47
C ALA A 54 11.90 -2.08 -5.26
N ASP A 55 11.96 -1.25 -4.21
CA ASP A 55 10.92 -0.27 -3.88
C ASP A 55 10.83 0.87 -4.92
N MET A 56 11.93 1.21 -5.60
CA MET A 56 11.92 2.13 -6.74
C MET A 56 11.31 1.52 -7.99
N LYS A 57 11.40 0.20 -8.17
CA LYS A 57 10.99 -0.51 -9.39
C LYS A 57 9.58 -1.07 -9.32
N PHE A 58 9.07 -1.34 -8.12
CA PHE A 58 7.79 -2.01 -7.94
C PHE A 58 6.93 -1.35 -6.86
N THR A 59 5.69 -1.07 -7.22
CA THR A 59 4.63 -0.69 -6.27
C THR A 59 3.36 -1.42 -6.66
N TYR A 60 2.67 -1.96 -5.67
CA TYR A 60 1.42 -2.67 -5.87
C TYR A 60 0.29 -1.91 -5.15
N VAL A 61 -0.64 -1.35 -5.91
CA VAL A 61 -1.78 -0.58 -5.37
C VAL A 61 -3.05 -1.41 -5.49
N VAL A 62 -3.75 -1.61 -4.38
CA VAL A 62 -5.03 -2.33 -4.31
C VAL A 62 -6.14 -1.37 -3.98
N SER A 63 -7.20 -1.35 -4.80
CA SER A 63 -8.43 -0.64 -4.48
C SER A 63 -9.28 -1.44 -3.49
N CYS A 64 -9.63 -0.84 -2.36
CA CYS A 64 -10.52 -1.41 -1.35
C CYS A 64 -11.48 -0.34 -0.85
N GLN A 65 -12.66 -0.20 -1.47
CA GLN A 65 -13.61 0.89 -1.13
C GLN A 65 -13.93 0.96 0.37
N GLN A 66 -14.20 -0.19 0.99
CA GLN A 66 -14.74 -0.28 2.34
C GLN A 66 -13.68 -0.06 3.44
N TYR A 67 -12.40 0.02 3.10
CA TYR A 67 -11.32 0.07 4.09
C TYR A 67 -11.48 1.23 5.09
N GLY A 68 -11.86 2.43 4.61
CA GLY A 68 -12.05 3.60 5.47
C GLY A 68 -13.16 3.44 6.51
N ILE A 69 -14.29 2.85 6.10
CA ILE A 69 -15.43 2.57 6.99
C ILE A 69 -15.04 1.48 7.99
N GLN A 70 -14.45 0.38 7.50
CA GLN A 70 -14.00 -0.75 8.32
C GLN A 70 -12.99 -0.32 9.39
N LYS A 71 -12.07 0.60 9.04
CA LYS A 71 -11.10 1.16 9.96
C LYS A 71 -11.78 1.94 11.09
N ARG A 72 -12.73 2.82 10.77
CA ARG A 72 -13.47 3.61 11.78
C ARG A 72 -14.36 2.74 12.67
N SER A 73 -14.93 1.68 12.12
CA SER A 73 -15.80 0.78 12.88
C SER A 73 -15.04 -0.28 13.68
N GLY A 74 -13.70 -0.34 13.58
CA GLY A 74 -12.89 -1.37 14.24
C GLY A 74 -13.11 -2.79 13.69
N ASP A 75 -13.49 -2.91 12.42
CA ASP A 75 -13.73 -4.22 11.78
C ASP A 75 -12.41 -4.99 11.61
N ALA A 76 -12.40 -6.29 11.95
CA ALA A 76 -11.24 -7.16 11.82
C ALA A 76 -10.67 -7.22 10.39
N ARG A 77 -11.48 -6.99 9.36
CA ARG A 77 -11.02 -6.91 7.97
C ARG A 77 -10.05 -5.76 7.74
N ALA A 78 -10.23 -4.61 8.39
CA ALA A 78 -9.27 -3.51 8.32
C ALA A 78 -7.92 -3.89 8.96
N GLN A 79 -7.95 -4.65 10.06
CA GLN A 79 -6.73 -5.16 10.70
C GLN A 79 -5.99 -6.16 9.80
N ASN A 80 -6.72 -7.03 9.09
CA ASN A 80 -6.12 -7.94 8.11
C ASN A 80 -5.47 -7.19 6.94
N VAL A 81 -6.12 -6.14 6.42
CA VAL A 81 -5.56 -5.29 5.37
C VAL A 81 -4.31 -4.55 5.86
N LEU A 82 -4.34 -4.01 7.08
CA LEU A 82 -3.18 -3.39 7.70
C LEU A 82 -2.02 -4.38 7.84
N ARG A 83 -2.29 -5.60 8.35
CA ARG A 83 -1.29 -6.66 8.46
C ARG A 83 -0.65 -6.98 7.10
N LEU A 84 -1.45 -7.05 6.03
CA LEU A 84 -0.92 -7.24 4.68
C LEU A 84 -0.01 -6.09 4.24
N MET A 85 -0.36 -4.84 4.52
CA MET A 85 0.50 -3.69 4.20
C MET A 85 1.79 -3.69 5.03
N THR A 86 1.75 -4.15 6.28
CA THR A 86 2.93 -4.30 7.14
C THR A 86 3.85 -5.42 6.65
N GLU A 87 3.29 -6.56 6.23
CA GLU A 87 4.08 -7.68 5.72
C GLU A 87 4.66 -7.44 4.32
N TYR A 88 4.03 -6.58 3.52
CA TYR A 88 4.43 -6.27 2.15
C TYR A 88 4.63 -4.75 1.96
N PRO A 89 5.84 -4.22 2.14
CA PRO A 89 6.10 -2.77 2.13
C PRO A 89 5.73 -2.03 0.83
N SER A 90 5.80 -2.71 -0.32
CA SER A 90 5.39 -2.13 -1.61
C SER A 90 3.87 -2.17 -1.85
N LEU A 91 3.10 -2.82 -0.96
CA LEU A 91 1.64 -2.82 -1.01
C LEU A 91 1.09 -1.49 -0.47
N ARG A 92 0.24 -0.85 -1.26
CA ARG A 92 -0.52 0.34 -0.86
C ARG A 92 -2.00 0.09 -1.09
N VAL A 93 -2.84 0.69 -0.26
CA VAL A 93 -4.30 0.55 -0.37
C VAL A 93 -4.91 1.89 -0.73
N ALA A 94 -5.66 1.90 -1.83
CA ALA A 94 -6.49 3.02 -2.24
C ALA A 94 -7.93 2.75 -1.78
N TYR A 95 -8.58 3.69 -1.10
CA TYR A 95 -9.96 3.53 -0.64
C TYR A 95 -10.78 4.82 -0.76
N ILE A 96 -12.10 4.69 -0.63
CA ILE A 96 -13.02 5.82 -0.59
C ILE A 96 -13.25 6.20 0.87
N ASP A 97 -12.83 7.41 1.23
CA ASP A 97 -13.02 7.98 2.55
C ASP A 97 -14.27 8.87 2.55
N GLU A 98 -15.34 8.39 3.18
CA GLU A 98 -16.56 9.14 3.43
C GLU A 98 -16.45 9.89 4.77
N VAL A 99 -16.60 11.21 4.74
CA VAL A 99 -16.52 12.10 5.90
C VAL A 99 -17.75 12.98 5.95
N GLU A 100 -18.32 13.17 7.13
CA GLU A 100 -19.36 14.18 7.34
C GLU A 100 -18.72 15.54 7.61
N GLU A 101 -19.01 16.53 6.76
CA GLU A 101 -18.58 17.91 6.98
C GLU A 101 -19.79 18.79 7.36
N PRO A 102 -19.63 19.68 8.35
CA PRO A 102 -20.67 20.64 8.69
C PRO A 102 -20.97 21.54 7.48
N SER A 103 -22.26 21.80 7.26
CA SER A 103 -22.69 22.72 6.20
C SER A 103 -22.02 24.08 6.36
N LYS A 104 -21.49 24.61 5.26
CA LYS A 104 -21.00 26.01 5.21
C LYS A 104 -22.14 27.02 5.33
N ASP A 105 -23.36 26.59 5.06
CA ASP A 105 -24.56 27.40 5.18
C ASP A 105 -25.20 27.16 6.56
N ALA A 106 -25.07 28.15 7.45
CA ALA A 106 -25.53 28.09 8.84
C ALA A 106 -27.06 27.87 8.98
N THR A 107 -27.81 28.07 7.89
CA THR A 107 -29.26 27.88 7.85
C THR A 107 -29.68 26.43 7.64
N LYS A 108 -28.78 25.56 7.15
CA LYS A 108 -29.03 24.13 6.94
C LYS A 108 -28.18 23.30 7.89
N LYS A 109 -28.79 22.83 9.00
CA LYS A 109 -28.19 21.90 9.98
C LYS A 109 -28.02 20.46 9.44
N ILE A 110 -27.80 20.29 8.14
CA ILE A 110 -27.60 18.96 7.55
C ILE A 110 -26.10 18.83 7.27
N ASN A 111 -25.45 17.90 7.95
CA ASN A 111 -24.09 17.48 7.59
C ASN A 111 -24.14 16.94 6.15
N HIS A 112 -23.24 17.41 5.31
CA HIS A 112 -23.12 16.90 3.95
C HIS A 112 -21.98 15.90 3.90
N LYS A 113 -22.19 14.80 3.18
CA LYS A 113 -21.16 13.79 2.97
C LYS A 113 -20.18 14.28 1.93
N VAL A 114 -18.90 14.25 2.29
CA VAL A 114 -17.78 14.55 1.41
C VAL A 114 -16.97 13.28 1.21
N TYR A 115 -16.58 13.06 -0.03
CA TYR A 115 -15.90 11.86 -0.46
C TYR A 115 -14.48 12.21 -0.87
N TYR A 116 -13.53 11.39 -0.43
CA TYR A 116 -12.14 11.47 -0.85
C TYR A 116 -11.67 10.12 -1.39
N SER A 117 -10.82 10.13 -2.39
CA SER A 117 -9.98 8.99 -2.74
C SER A 117 -8.67 9.14 -1.98
N ALA A 118 -8.33 8.15 -1.15
CA ALA A 118 -7.17 8.18 -0.28
C ALA A 118 -6.25 6.99 -0.56
N LEU A 119 -4.94 7.23 -0.55
CA LEU A 119 -3.90 6.20 -0.64
C LEU A 119 -3.19 6.09 0.71
N VAL A 120 -3.09 4.87 1.24
CA VAL A 120 -2.38 4.57 2.48
C VAL A 120 -1.28 3.53 2.29
N LYS A 121 -0.30 3.55 3.20
CA LYS A 121 0.70 2.50 3.42
C LYS A 121 0.85 2.22 4.92
N ALA A 122 1.40 1.07 5.28
CA ALA A 122 1.81 0.81 6.66
C ALA A 122 3.01 1.67 7.07
N MET A 123 3.06 2.06 8.34
CA MET A 123 4.23 2.67 8.97
C MET A 123 5.17 1.58 9.51
N PRO A 124 6.49 1.68 9.31
CA PRO A 124 7.45 0.79 9.95
C PRO A 124 7.40 0.98 11.47
N ASN A 125 7.20 -0.12 12.20
CA ASN A 125 7.07 -0.15 13.65
C ASN A 125 8.36 0.34 14.33
N SER A 126 8.40 1.62 14.73
CA SER A 126 9.35 2.08 15.75
C SER A 126 8.65 2.64 16.99
N ASN A 127 7.44 3.21 16.86
CA ASN A 127 6.74 3.88 17.98
C ASN A 127 5.27 3.45 18.17
N ALA A 128 4.87 2.31 17.60
CA ALA A 128 3.48 1.83 17.55
C ALA A 128 2.86 1.51 18.93
N SER A 129 3.67 1.33 19.98
CA SER A 129 3.17 0.83 21.28
C SER A 129 2.69 1.91 22.25
N GLU A 130 3.03 3.19 22.05
CA GLU A 130 2.85 4.20 23.11
C GLU A 130 1.79 5.26 22.82
N THR A 131 1.36 5.38 21.57
CA THR A 131 0.28 6.30 21.20
C THR A 131 -0.64 5.54 20.27
N GLY A 132 -1.96 5.61 20.48
CA GLY A 132 -2.97 4.97 19.61
C GLY A 132 -3.02 5.54 18.19
N GLN A 133 -1.86 5.75 17.58
CA GLN A 133 -1.64 6.25 16.24
C GLN A 133 -2.03 5.17 15.24
N ASN A 134 -2.72 5.62 14.20
CA ASN A 134 -3.01 4.82 13.04
C ASN A 134 -1.71 4.27 12.45
N LEU A 135 -1.58 2.94 12.45
CA LEU A 135 -0.41 2.22 11.91
C LEU A 135 -0.34 2.31 10.38
N ASP A 136 -1.36 2.86 9.73
CA ASP A 136 -1.38 3.26 8.34
C ASP A 136 -1.24 4.78 8.18
N GLN A 137 -0.33 5.20 7.31
CA GLN A 137 -0.12 6.59 6.93
C GLN A 137 -0.84 6.90 5.62
N VAL A 138 -1.66 7.95 5.63
CA VAL A 138 -2.24 8.53 4.40
C VAL A 138 -1.15 9.28 3.64
N ILE A 139 -0.87 8.83 2.41
CA ILE A 139 0.12 9.42 1.52
C ILE A 139 -0.53 10.52 0.68
N TYR A 140 -1.71 10.22 0.13
CA TYR A 140 -2.48 11.14 -0.71
C TYR A 140 -3.94 11.10 -0.32
N LYS A 141 -4.61 12.25 -0.43
CA LYS A 141 -6.06 12.38 -0.22
C LYS A 141 -6.61 13.41 -1.20
N ILE A 142 -7.43 12.94 -2.13
CA ILE A 142 -7.97 13.72 -3.25
C ILE A 142 -9.48 13.82 -3.07
N LYS A 143 -10.02 15.04 -3.07
CA LYS A 143 -11.47 15.25 -2.96
C LYS A 143 -12.16 14.81 -4.24
N LEU A 144 -13.24 14.04 -4.11
CA LEU A 144 -14.06 13.58 -5.21
C LEU A 144 -15.26 14.52 -5.42
N PRO A 145 -15.78 14.63 -6.67
CA PRO A 145 -16.95 15.45 -6.97
C PRO A 145 -18.26 14.84 -6.42
N GLY A 146 -18.25 13.57 -6.00
CA GLY A 146 -19.40 12.85 -5.50
C GLY A 146 -19.05 11.43 -5.03
N PRO A 147 -20.05 10.61 -4.70
CA PRO A 147 -19.83 9.23 -4.30
C PRO A 147 -19.26 8.40 -5.46
N ALA A 148 -18.28 7.55 -5.15
CA ALA A 148 -17.73 6.57 -6.09
C ALA A 148 -18.01 5.16 -5.56
N ILE A 149 -18.36 4.25 -6.47
CA ILE A 149 -18.65 2.85 -6.17
C ILE A 149 -17.64 1.98 -6.91
N LEU A 150 -16.83 1.24 -6.15
CA LEU A 150 -15.90 0.22 -6.59
C LEU A 150 -16.48 -1.14 -6.21
N GLY A 151 -16.26 -2.14 -7.04
CA GLY A 151 -16.71 -3.50 -6.81
C GLY A 151 -17.05 -4.22 -8.11
N GLU A 152 -17.54 -5.45 -8.00
CA GLU A 152 -17.79 -6.30 -9.15
C GLU A 152 -18.72 -5.64 -10.18
N GLY A 153 -18.33 -5.70 -11.47
CA GLY A 153 -19.08 -5.12 -12.58
C GLY A 153 -19.11 -3.58 -12.64
N LYS A 154 -18.30 -2.87 -11.84
CA LYS A 154 -18.27 -1.40 -11.82
C LYS A 154 -17.18 -0.82 -12.72
N PRO A 155 -17.52 0.10 -13.65
CA PRO A 155 -16.53 0.72 -14.54
C PRO A 155 -15.48 1.54 -13.79
N GLU A 156 -15.78 2.01 -12.57
CA GLU A 156 -14.90 2.83 -11.75
C GLU A 156 -13.69 2.06 -11.20
N ASN A 157 -13.73 0.72 -11.18
CA ASN A 157 -12.67 -0.14 -10.63
C ASN A 157 -11.30 0.14 -11.24
N GLN A 158 -11.27 0.25 -12.56
CA GLN A 158 -10.02 0.35 -13.31
C GLN A 158 -9.35 1.71 -13.10
N ASN A 159 -10.14 2.77 -12.86
CA ASN A 159 -9.64 4.14 -12.81
C ASN A 159 -9.24 4.61 -11.41
N HIS A 160 -9.77 3.99 -10.35
CA HIS A 160 -9.59 4.51 -8.99
C HIS A 160 -8.13 4.51 -8.52
N ALA A 161 -7.40 3.41 -8.73
CA ALA A 161 -6.01 3.29 -8.27
C ALA A 161 -5.00 3.99 -9.20
N ILE A 162 -5.33 4.21 -10.48
CA ILE A 162 -4.41 4.71 -11.50
C ILE A 162 -3.82 6.07 -11.12
N ILE A 163 -4.62 6.95 -10.50
CA ILE A 163 -4.15 8.28 -10.11
C ILE A 163 -2.97 8.25 -9.12
N PHE A 164 -2.83 7.14 -8.39
CA PHE A 164 -1.80 6.89 -7.38
C PHE A 164 -0.59 6.12 -7.88
N THR A 165 -0.61 5.62 -9.12
CA THR A 165 0.52 4.90 -9.71
C THR A 165 1.43 5.85 -10.49
N ARG A 166 2.72 5.51 -10.53
CA ARG A 166 3.77 6.23 -11.26
C ARG A 166 4.78 5.19 -11.75
N GLY A 167 5.43 5.46 -12.88
CA GLY A 167 6.41 4.55 -13.48
C GLY A 167 6.27 4.49 -14.99
N GLU A 168 7.18 3.74 -15.62
CA GLU A 168 7.22 3.57 -17.08
C GLU A 168 6.19 2.57 -17.59
N GLY A 169 5.82 1.59 -16.76
CA GLY A 169 4.82 0.58 -17.06
C GLY A 169 3.74 0.51 -15.99
N LEU A 170 2.49 0.29 -16.42
CA LEU A 170 1.34 0.08 -15.56
C LEU A 170 0.61 -1.18 -16.00
N GLN A 171 0.53 -2.18 -15.12
CA GLN A 171 -0.32 -3.34 -15.31
C GLN A 171 -1.58 -3.19 -14.46
N THR A 172 -2.74 -3.17 -15.10
CA THR A 172 -4.04 -3.14 -14.43
C THR A 172 -4.62 -4.54 -14.39
N ILE A 173 -5.02 -5.00 -13.20
CA ILE A 173 -5.72 -6.28 -13.00
C ILE A 173 -7.10 -5.96 -12.45
N ASP A 174 -8.13 -6.35 -13.19
CA ASP A 174 -9.52 -6.26 -12.74
C ASP A 174 -9.94 -7.59 -12.10
N MET A 175 -10.67 -7.53 -10.99
CA MET A 175 -11.17 -8.73 -10.30
C MET A 175 -12.29 -9.42 -11.11
N ASN A 176 -12.87 -8.74 -12.10
CA ASN A 176 -14.02 -9.22 -12.88
C ASN A 176 -13.66 -10.17 -14.04
N GLN A 177 -12.44 -10.70 -14.11
CA GLN A 177 -11.98 -11.47 -15.28
C GLN A 177 -12.70 -12.82 -15.51
N GLU A 178 -13.50 -13.32 -14.56
CA GLU A 178 -14.23 -14.59 -14.73
C GLU A 178 -15.59 -14.44 -15.46
N ASN A 179 -16.09 -13.21 -15.66
CA ASN A 179 -17.43 -12.95 -16.22
C ASN A 179 -17.45 -12.06 -17.49
N TYR A 180 -16.36 -12.03 -18.27
CA TYR A 180 -16.28 -11.33 -19.56
C TYR A 180 -16.21 -12.28 -20.75
#